data_AF-A0A0P4WID6-F1
#
_entry.id   AF-A0A0P4WID6-F1
#
_cell.length_a   1.000
_cell.length_b   1.000
_cell.length_c   1.000
_cell.angle_alpha   90.00
_cell.angle_beta   90.00
_cell.angle_gamma   90.00
#
_symmetry.space_group_name_H-M   'P 1'
#
loop_
_entity.id
_entity.type
_entity.pdbx_description
1 polymer ?
#
loop_
_entity_poly.entity_id
_entity_poly.type
_entity_poly.pdbx_seq_one_letter_code
_entity_poly.pdbx_strand_id
1 'polypeptide(L)'
;MEDEHQEAKRARTIRFEYNRDVESVQAWIQAAEAKVQDKSVEPHKLKEFLQEIHCEIGSVTDQLERLTRHGHMICQRTSNQGERELVANTITSLTEQLQQVKNWLEDKKAQVGDSLESWQLFIQLYNSLRSWVERQRNFLSEPLKFATLPEARGKLQEYTAAVKDCKWANKQAAEMTAELAKIGQCSDVGPLTDKQAEMEQEKADVESNLKEVMALLQEMAEEWEQCERKSKDVAGWIEKTRQSLDNPQNKKRSLRDQLANREKVLADVSIQKTKLVMAMEKLQVHFRDRMCAEAQVSHENEKLQRRLDELQVAVKEDCRTLEACVHQMDAYQQVSVFHNVSWATTYSNW
;
A
#
# COMPACT_ATOMS: atom_id res chain seq x y z
N MET A 1 -53.38 48.55 59.76
CA MET A 1 -54.46 47.74 59.14
C MET A 1 -54.37 47.76 57.61
N GLU A 2 -54.64 48.87 56.92
CA GLU A 2 -54.62 48.91 55.43
C GLU A 2 -53.18 48.86 54.85
N ASP A 3 -52.25 49.62 55.44
CA ASP A 3 -50.82 49.59 55.07
C ASP A 3 -50.14 48.24 55.35
N GLU A 4 -50.43 47.62 56.50
CA GLU A 4 -49.88 46.31 56.88
C GLU A 4 -50.35 45.20 55.93
N HIS A 5 -51.61 45.27 55.48
CA HIS A 5 -52.15 44.31 54.52
C HIS A 5 -51.48 44.47 53.14
N GLN A 6 -51.25 45.71 52.71
CA GLN A 6 -50.58 46.01 51.44
C GLN A 6 -49.11 45.60 51.48
N GLU A 7 -48.43 45.79 52.62
CA GLU A 7 -47.06 45.37 52.84
C GLU A 7 -46.92 43.84 52.87
N ALA A 8 -47.83 43.14 53.55
CA ALA A 8 -47.87 41.68 53.53
C ALA A 8 -48.09 41.12 52.12
N LYS A 9 -48.96 41.76 51.31
CA LYS A 9 -49.19 41.39 49.91
C LYS A 9 -47.94 41.59 49.04
N ARG A 10 -47.22 42.71 49.20
CA ARG A 10 -45.94 42.96 48.52
C ARG A 10 -44.89 41.92 48.90
N ALA A 11 -44.76 41.61 50.19
CA ALA A 11 -43.81 40.63 50.70
C ALA A 11 -44.07 39.21 50.16
N ARG A 12 -45.34 38.82 49.97
CA ARG A 12 -45.72 37.56 49.32
C ARG A 12 -45.37 37.55 47.83
N THR A 13 -45.63 38.65 47.14
CA THR A 13 -45.34 38.79 45.70
C THR A 13 -43.85 38.69 45.42
N ILE A 14 -43.01 39.40 46.19
CA ILE A 14 -41.55 39.34 46.05
C ILE A 14 -41.02 37.92 46.27
N ARG A 15 -41.53 37.20 47.28
CA ARG A 15 -41.14 35.80 47.54
C ARG A 15 -41.55 34.85 46.42
N PHE A 16 -42.75 35.04 45.88
CA PHE A 16 -43.23 34.25 44.75
C PHE A 16 -42.37 34.47 43.51
N GLU A 17 -42.09 35.73 43.15
CA GLU A 17 -41.24 36.08 42.01
C GLU A 17 -39.79 35.60 42.21
N TYR A 18 -39.24 35.71 43.42
CA TYR A 18 -37.93 35.16 43.77
C TYR A 18 -37.87 33.65 43.54
N ASN A 19 -38.81 32.88 44.09
CA ASN A 19 -38.80 31.41 43.94
C ASN A 19 -38.96 30.98 42.48
N ARG A 20 -39.86 31.64 41.73
CA ARG A 20 -40.04 31.37 40.29
C ARG A 20 -38.75 31.64 39.50
N ASP A 21 -38.08 32.75 39.78
CA ASP A 21 -36.84 33.09 39.08
C ASP A 21 -35.69 32.15 39.49
N VAL A 22 -35.61 31.72 40.75
CA VAL A 22 -34.67 30.69 41.22
C VAL A 22 -34.86 29.38 40.46
N GLU A 23 -36.10 28.87 40.38
CA GLU A 23 -36.41 27.63 39.66
C GLU A 23 -36.03 27.75 38.17
N SER A 24 -36.36 28.86 37.53
CA SER A 24 -36.06 29.12 36.12
C SER A 24 -34.56 29.18 35.85
N VAL A 25 -33.80 29.95 36.64
CA VAL A 25 -32.35 30.10 36.49
C VAL A 25 -31.64 28.78 36.77
N GLN A 26 -32.05 28.07 37.83
CA GLN A 26 -31.46 26.78 38.19
C GLN A 26 -31.69 25.72 37.10
N ALA A 27 -32.92 25.63 36.57
CA ALA A 27 -33.23 24.69 35.49
C ALA A 27 -32.41 25.00 34.23
N TRP A 28 -32.26 26.28 33.89
CA TRP A 28 -31.43 26.69 32.76
C TRP A 28 -29.95 26.33 32.95
N ILE A 29 -29.39 26.62 34.13
CA ILE A 29 -27.99 26.30 34.45
C ILE A 29 -27.73 24.80 34.27
N GLN A 30 -28.60 23.94 34.82
CA GLN A 30 -28.47 22.49 34.70
C GLN A 30 -28.53 22.01 33.24
N ALA A 31 -29.45 22.57 32.45
CA ALA A 31 -29.57 22.23 31.03
C ALA A 31 -28.36 22.71 30.21
N ALA A 32 -27.86 23.92 30.49
CA ALA A 32 -26.69 24.50 29.84
C ALA A 32 -25.42 23.68 30.16
N GLU A 33 -25.22 23.31 31.43
CA GLU A 33 -24.10 22.45 31.84
C GLU A 33 -24.12 21.11 31.10
N ALA A 34 -25.28 20.44 31.05
CA ALA A 34 -25.42 19.16 30.36
C ALA A 34 -25.06 19.28 28.86
N LYS A 35 -25.52 20.34 28.19
CA LYS A 35 -25.22 20.59 26.77
C LYS A 35 -23.74 20.92 26.52
N VAL A 36 -23.10 21.74 27.35
CA VAL A 36 -21.70 22.16 27.18
C VAL A 36 -20.73 21.01 27.41
N GLN A 37 -21.09 20.09 28.30
CA GLN A 37 -20.26 18.94 28.66
C GLN A 37 -20.57 17.69 27.81
N ASP A 38 -21.55 17.74 26.90
CA ASP A 38 -21.93 16.61 26.07
C ASP A 38 -20.84 16.28 25.04
N LYS A 39 -20.14 15.15 25.25
CA LYS A 39 -19.12 14.63 24.33
C LYS A 39 -19.65 13.59 23.35
N SER A 40 -20.93 13.23 23.44
CA SER A 40 -21.55 12.18 22.62
C SER A 40 -22.01 12.65 21.25
N VAL A 41 -21.89 13.96 20.98
CA VAL A 41 -22.31 14.58 19.73
C VAL A 41 -21.12 15.09 18.93
N GLU A 42 -21.31 15.21 17.62
CA GLU A 42 -20.29 15.71 16.69
C GLU A 42 -19.99 17.22 16.90
N PRO A 43 -18.81 17.72 16.49
CA PRO A 43 -18.40 19.12 16.67
C PRO A 43 -19.42 20.16 16.18
N HIS A 44 -20.09 19.89 15.05
CA HIS A 44 -21.09 20.80 14.49
C HIS A 44 -22.31 20.93 15.41
N LYS A 45 -22.74 19.81 16.02
CA LYS A 45 -23.88 19.81 16.93
C LYS A 45 -23.53 20.48 18.26
N LEU A 46 -22.33 20.24 18.78
CA LEU A 46 -21.82 20.99 19.93
C LEU A 46 -21.80 22.49 19.65
N LYS A 47 -21.34 22.92 18.47
CA LYS A 47 -21.35 24.35 18.10
C LYS A 47 -22.75 24.96 18.14
N GLU A 48 -23.77 24.24 17.67
CA GLU A 48 -25.17 24.68 17.78
C GLU A 48 -25.60 24.84 19.24
N PHE A 49 -25.30 23.87 20.11
CA PHE A 49 -25.59 23.97 21.54
C PHE A 49 -24.92 25.18 22.20
N LEU A 50 -23.64 25.40 21.90
CA LEU A 50 -22.91 26.57 22.43
C LEU A 50 -23.52 27.89 21.93
N GLN A 51 -23.99 27.93 20.69
CA GLN A 51 -24.66 29.11 20.14
C GLN A 51 -26.02 29.37 20.79
N GLU A 52 -26.83 28.34 21.02
CA GLU A 52 -28.09 28.45 21.77
C GLU A 52 -27.85 29.04 23.17
N ILE A 53 -26.91 28.48 23.92
CA ILE A 53 -26.57 28.94 25.27
C ILE A 53 -26.08 30.39 25.22
N HIS A 54 -25.24 30.75 24.25
CA HIS A 54 -24.77 32.12 24.08
C HIS A 54 -25.90 33.13 23.82
N CYS A 55 -26.94 32.75 23.08
CA CYS A 55 -28.10 33.60 22.85
C CYS A 55 -28.97 33.77 24.11
N GLU A 56 -29.07 32.74 24.94
CA GLU A 56 -29.92 32.74 26.14
C GLU A 56 -29.25 33.40 27.36
N ILE A 57 -27.93 33.35 27.46
CA ILE A 57 -27.17 33.71 28.67
C ILE A 57 -27.38 35.15 29.15
N GLY A 58 -27.63 36.09 28.23
CA GLY A 58 -27.93 37.48 28.57
C GLY A 58 -29.24 37.58 29.36
N SER A 59 -30.29 36.96 28.84
CA SER A 59 -31.62 36.96 29.48
C SER A 59 -31.62 36.29 30.86
N VAL A 60 -30.85 35.21 31.02
CA VAL A 60 -30.72 34.51 32.31
C VAL A 60 -29.86 35.30 33.29
N THR A 61 -28.85 36.03 32.81
CA THR A 61 -28.09 36.97 33.63
C THR A 61 -29.01 38.07 34.18
N ASP A 62 -29.88 38.65 33.35
CA ASP A 62 -30.86 39.65 33.79
C ASP A 62 -31.86 39.09 34.82
N GLN A 63 -32.28 37.83 34.65
CA GLN A 63 -33.12 37.13 35.62
C GLN A 63 -32.40 36.92 36.96
N LEU A 64 -31.11 36.53 36.93
CA LEU A 64 -30.28 36.40 38.12
C LEU A 64 -30.10 37.74 38.84
N GLU A 65 -29.91 38.84 38.11
CA GLU A 65 -29.86 40.17 38.74
C GLU A 65 -31.18 40.53 39.42
N ARG A 66 -32.32 40.24 38.77
CA ARG A 66 -33.65 40.48 39.34
C ARG A 66 -33.89 39.64 40.59
N LEU A 67 -33.61 38.33 40.55
CA LEU A 67 -33.78 37.45 41.72
C LEU A 67 -32.84 37.87 42.86
N THR A 68 -31.63 38.34 42.53
CA THR A 68 -30.70 38.89 43.51
C THR A 68 -31.28 40.11 44.20
N ARG A 69 -31.85 41.07 43.46
CA ARG A 69 -32.54 42.25 44.06
C ARG A 69 -33.71 41.82 44.95
N HIS A 70 -34.52 40.87 44.50
CA HIS A 70 -35.65 40.34 45.28
C HIS A 70 -35.20 39.64 46.57
N GLY A 71 -34.16 38.82 46.51
CA GLY A 71 -33.61 38.15 47.69
C GLY A 71 -32.99 39.12 48.70
N HIS A 72 -32.30 40.18 48.25
CA HIS A 72 -31.84 41.24 49.15
C HIS A 72 -33.01 41.92 49.90
N MET A 73 -34.12 42.19 49.21
CA MET A 73 -35.33 42.73 49.86
C MET A 73 -35.93 41.77 50.88
N ILE A 74 -35.93 40.46 50.60
CA ILE A 74 -36.38 39.43 51.54
C ILE A 74 -35.46 39.42 52.79
N CYS A 75 -34.14 39.39 52.59
CA CYS A 75 -33.16 39.38 53.67
C CYS A 75 -33.26 40.60 54.60
N GLN A 76 -33.49 41.79 54.04
CA GLN A 76 -33.66 43.04 54.80
C GLN A 76 -34.94 43.06 55.64
N ARG A 77 -36.01 42.40 55.17
CA ARG A 77 -37.35 42.49 55.78
C ARG A 77 -37.75 41.28 56.61
N THR A 78 -37.04 40.17 56.49
CA THR A 78 -37.33 38.96 57.28
C THR A 78 -36.69 39.03 58.66
N SER A 79 -37.44 38.56 59.67
CA SER A 79 -36.94 38.28 61.02
C SER A 79 -36.46 36.83 61.18
N ASN A 80 -36.73 35.97 60.19
CA ASN A 80 -36.29 34.58 60.19
C ASN A 80 -34.84 34.48 59.70
N GLN A 81 -33.93 34.18 60.61
CA GLN A 81 -32.50 34.05 60.29
C GLN A 81 -32.21 32.88 59.33
N GLY A 82 -32.93 31.76 59.46
CA GLY A 82 -32.77 30.62 58.55
C GLY A 82 -33.23 30.94 57.12
N GLU A 83 -34.30 31.71 56.93
CA GLU A 83 -34.72 32.20 55.60
C GLU A 83 -33.65 33.13 55.01
N ARG A 84 -33.10 34.04 55.83
CA ARG A 84 -32.05 34.96 55.39
C ARG A 84 -30.79 34.21 54.92
N GLU A 85 -30.35 33.22 55.67
CA GLU A 85 -29.19 32.37 55.32
C GLU A 85 -29.46 31.56 54.05
N LEU A 86 -30.64 30.94 53.93
CA LEU A 86 -31.01 30.16 52.75
C LEU A 86 -31.02 31.02 51.47
N VAL A 87 -31.68 32.19 51.51
CA VAL A 87 -31.74 33.11 50.37
C VAL A 87 -30.35 33.59 49.96
N ALA A 88 -29.50 33.94 50.93
CA ALA A 88 -28.13 34.37 50.66
C ALA A 88 -27.31 33.25 50.00
N ASN A 89 -27.39 32.03 50.53
CA ASN A 89 -26.68 30.87 49.98
C ASN A 89 -27.14 30.52 48.56
N THR A 90 -28.45 30.58 48.29
CA THR A 90 -29.00 30.33 46.95
C THR A 90 -28.50 31.36 45.94
N ILE A 91 -28.48 32.65 46.28
CA ILE A 91 -27.96 33.71 45.40
C ILE A 91 -26.49 33.47 45.08
N THR A 92 -25.67 33.23 46.10
CA THR A 92 -24.23 32.96 45.93
C THR A 92 -24.02 31.75 45.03
N SER A 93 -24.72 30.64 45.31
CA SER A 93 -24.59 29.40 44.55
C SER A 93 -24.99 29.56 43.08
N LEU A 94 -26.13 30.20 42.79
CA LEU A 94 -26.56 30.43 41.40
C LEU A 94 -25.63 31.40 40.65
N THR A 95 -25.06 32.39 41.36
CA THR A 95 -24.09 33.33 40.78
C THR A 95 -22.80 32.63 40.40
N GLU A 96 -22.27 31.78 41.29
CA GLU A 96 -21.07 30.98 41.04
C GLU A 96 -21.29 29.99 39.89
N GLN A 97 -22.42 29.28 39.89
CA GLN A 97 -22.77 28.32 38.83
C GLN A 97 -22.95 29.00 37.47
N LEU A 98 -23.62 30.16 37.40
CA LEU A 98 -23.75 30.90 36.14
C LEU A 98 -22.37 31.37 35.64
N GLN A 99 -21.49 31.82 36.53
CA GLN A 99 -20.13 32.20 36.15
C GLN A 99 -19.33 30.99 35.66
N GLN A 100 -19.51 29.82 36.27
CA GLN A 100 -18.89 28.58 35.82
C GLN A 100 -19.36 28.18 34.42
N VAL A 101 -20.67 28.27 34.13
CA VAL A 101 -21.22 28.05 32.79
C VAL A 101 -20.64 29.04 31.77
N LYS A 102 -20.48 30.31 32.12
CA LYS A 102 -19.82 31.31 31.26
C LYS A 102 -18.38 30.92 30.92
N ASN A 103 -17.61 30.47 31.91
CA ASN A 103 -16.23 30.04 31.69
C ASN A 103 -16.18 28.79 30.80
N TRP A 104 -17.02 27.78 31.09
CA TRP A 104 -17.10 26.59 30.26
C TRP A 104 -17.52 26.89 28.82
N LEU A 105 -18.44 27.83 28.61
CA LEU A 105 -18.89 28.22 27.29
C LEU A 105 -17.73 28.76 26.44
N GLU A 106 -16.91 29.66 27.00
CA GLU A 106 -15.75 30.21 26.29
C GLU A 106 -14.69 29.14 26.01
N ASP A 107 -14.34 28.33 27.02
CA ASP A 107 -13.36 27.24 26.87
C ASP A 107 -13.82 26.20 25.83
N LYS A 108 -15.11 25.82 25.87
CA LYS A 108 -15.66 24.85 24.92
C LYS A 108 -15.81 25.41 23.52
N LYS A 109 -16.11 26.70 23.37
CA LYS A 109 -16.17 27.34 22.06
C LYS A 109 -14.81 27.31 21.36
N ALA A 110 -13.72 27.54 22.10
CA ALA A 110 -12.37 27.38 21.57
C ALA A 110 -12.09 25.93 21.15
N GLN A 111 -12.33 24.96 22.03
CA GLN A 111 -12.09 23.53 21.75
C GLN A 111 -12.91 22.99 20.55
N VAL A 112 -14.17 23.40 20.44
CA VAL A 112 -15.04 23.03 19.31
C VAL A 112 -14.57 23.69 18.02
N GLY A 113 -14.05 24.92 18.09
CA GLY A 113 -13.37 25.58 16.97
C GLY A 113 -12.20 24.74 16.44
N ASP A 114 -11.27 24.37 17.32
CA ASP A 114 -10.11 23.54 16.97
C ASP A 114 -10.52 22.17 16.41
N SER A 115 -11.60 21.59 16.95
CA SER A 115 -12.12 20.30 16.47
C SER A 115 -12.77 20.41 15.10
N LEU A 116 -13.44 21.52 14.79
CA LEU A 116 -13.97 21.79 13.45
C LEU A 116 -12.86 22.02 12.43
N GLU A 117 -11.77 22.68 12.81
CA GLU A 117 -10.58 22.81 11.96
C GLU A 117 -9.94 21.44 11.68
N SER A 118 -9.77 20.63 12.72
CA SER A 118 -9.26 19.25 12.61
C SER A 118 -10.16 18.40 11.71
N TRP A 119 -11.49 18.56 11.82
CA TRP A 119 -12.46 17.90 10.94
C TRP A 119 -12.30 18.32 9.48
N GLN A 120 -12.14 19.61 9.20
CA GLN A 120 -11.92 20.08 7.83
C GLN A 120 -10.61 19.54 7.24
N LEU A 121 -9.54 19.52 8.04
CA LEU A 121 -8.26 18.97 7.63
C LEU A 121 -8.36 17.46 7.35
N PHE A 122 -9.05 16.69 8.20
CA PHE A 122 -9.34 15.28 7.96
C PHE A 122 -10.00 15.07 6.59
N ILE A 123 -11.02 15.85 6.25
CA ILE A 123 -11.74 15.73 4.98
C ILE A 123 -10.81 16.05 3.79
N GLN A 124 -9.93 17.04 3.91
CA GLN A 124 -8.95 17.37 2.85
C GLN A 124 -7.94 16.26 2.63
N LEU A 125 -7.39 15.70 3.72
CA LEU A 125 -6.46 14.57 3.67
C LEU A 125 -7.13 13.33 3.08
N TYR A 126 -8.36 13.00 3.52
CA TYR A 126 -9.17 11.90 3.01
C TYR A 126 -9.37 12.01 1.49
N ASN A 127 -9.80 13.17 0.99
CA ASN A 127 -10.04 13.36 -0.44
C ASN A 127 -8.75 13.25 -1.27
N SER A 128 -7.64 13.73 -0.73
CA SER A 128 -6.32 13.64 -1.37
C SER A 128 -5.84 12.19 -1.43
N LEU A 129 -5.97 11.44 -0.33
CA LEU A 129 -5.59 10.04 -0.25
C LEU A 129 -6.49 9.17 -1.13
N ARG A 130 -7.80 9.42 -1.15
CA ARG A 130 -8.74 8.73 -2.03
C ARG A 130 -8.39 8.94 -3.51
N SER A 131 -8.07 10.18 -3.90
CA SER A 131 -7.64 10.49 -5.27
C SER A 131 -6.35 9.74 -5.65
N TRP A 132 -5.44 9.56 -4.69
CA TRP A 132 -4.24 8.74 -4.88
C TRP A 132 -4.59 7.26 -5.04
N VAL A 133 -5.45 6.70 -4.18
CA VAL A 133 -5.92 5.30 -4.27
C VAL A 133 -6.54 5.03 -5.64
N GLU A 134 -7.44 5.90 -6.10
CA GLU A 134 -8.09 5.79 -7.42
C GLU A 134 -7.06 5.84 -8.56
N ARG A 135 -6.09 6.76 -8.50
CA ARG A 135 -4.99 6.82 -9.49
C ARG A 135 -4.18 5.53 -9.52
N GLN A 136 -3.80 4.98 -8.36
CA GLN A 136 -3.02 3.76 -8.30
C GLN A 136 -3.82 2.54 -8.73
N ARG A 137 -5.12 2.47 -8.42
CA ARG A 137 -6.03 1.43 -8.94
C ARG A 137 -6.08 1.45 -10.47
N ASN A 138 -6.19 2.63 -11.07
CA ASN A 138 -6.16 2.79 -12.53
C ASN A 138 -4.81 2.35 -13.11
N PHE A 139 -3.70 2.79 -12.52
CA PHE A 139 -2.36 2.35 -12.92
C PHE A 139 -2.18 0.83 -12.83
N LEU A 140 -2.65 0.23 -11.74
CA LEU A 140 -2.64 -1.22 -11.55
C LEU A 140 -3.56 -1.95 -12.54
N SER A 141 -4.62 -1.32 -13.06
CA SER A 141 -5.52 -1.96 -14.02
C SER A 141 -4.93 -2.09 -15.43
N GLU A 142 -3.85 -1.36 -15.72
CA GLU A 142 -3.21 -1.41 -17.03
C GLU A 142 -2.55 -2.78 -17.29
N PRO A 143 -2.81 -3.41 -18.45
CA PRO A 143 -2.17 -4.67 -18.80
C PRO A 143 -0.68 -4.46 -19.05
N LEU A 144 0.14 -5.39 -18.55
CA LEU A 144 1.58 -5.36 -18.72
C LEU A 144 1.95 -6.08 -20.01
N LYS A 145 2.43 -5.32 -21.01
CA LYS A 145 2.83 -5.86 -22.31
C LYS A 145 4.26 -5.45 -22.64
N PHE A 146 5.05 -6.42 -23.08
CA PHE A 146 6.48 -6.24 -23.35
C PHE A 146 6.90 -6.99 -24.62
N ALA A 147 7.65 -6.32 -25.48
CA ALA A 147 8.36 -6.95 -26.59
C ALA A 147 9.85 -7.16 -26.26
N THR A 148 10.42 -6.31 -25.41
CA THR A 148 11.87 -6.27 -25.14
C THR A 148 12.22 -6.10 -23.65
N LEU A 149 13.41 -6.52 -23.23
CA LEU A 149 13.91 -6.35 -21.85
C LEU A 149 13.96 -4.87 -21.39
N PRO A 150 14.39 -3.90 -22.22
CA PRO A 150 14.35 -2.49 -21.83
C PRO A 150 12.95 -1.98 -21.49
N GLU A 151 11.90 -2.42 -22.20
CA GLU A 151 10.51 -2.06 -21.89
C GLU A 151 10.07 -2.64 -20.54
N ALA A 152 10.40 -3.92 -20.27
CA ALA A 152 10.12 -4.56 -18.98
C ALA A 152 10.81 -3.82 -17.82
N ARG A 153 12.08 -3.44 -18.00
CA ARG A 153 12.82 -2.63 -17.01
C ARG A 153 12.24 -1.23 -16.84
N GLY A 154 11.73 -0.61 -17.90
CA GLY A 154 11.01 0.67 -17.84
C GLY A 154 9.78 0.57 -16.94
N LYS A 155 8.91 -0.43 -17.15
CA LYS A 155 7.75 -0.65 -16.29
C LYS A 155 8.12 -1.00 -14.86
N LEU A 156 9.16 -1.80 -14.64
CA LEU A 156 9.69 -2.06 -13.30
C LEU A 156 10.10 -0.76 -12.58
N GLN A 157 10.71 0.20 -13.28
CA GLN A 157 11.06 1.50 -12.70
C GLN A 157 9.81 2.33 -12.34
N GLU A 158 8.78 2.32 -13.19
CA GLU A 158 7.49 2.97 -12.89
C GLU A 158 6.86 2.38 -11.61
N TYR A 159 6.79 1.05 -11.49
CA TYR A 159 6.29 0.38 -10.29
C TYR A 159 7.15 0.64 -9.05
N THR A 160 8.47 0.69 -9.21
CA THR A 160 9.40 1.06 -8.13
C THR A 160 9.15 2.48 -7.63
N ALA A 161 8.84 3.42 -8.53
CA ALA A 161 8.46 4.77 -8.16
C ALA A 161 7.10 4.79 -7.44
N ALA A 162 6.10 4.07 -7.94
CA ALA A 162 4.79 3.96 -7.31
C ALA A 162 4.87 3.39 -5.88
N VAL A 163 5.70 2.36 -5.64
CA VAL A 163 5.95 1.83 -4.30
C VAL A 163 6.61 2.85 -3.38
N LYS A 164 7.49 3.72 -3.90
CA LYS A 164 8.06 4.83 -3.10
C LYS A 164 7.01 5.87 -2.74
N ASP A 165 6.07 6.16 -3.64
CA ASP A 165 4.97 7.10 -3.41
C ASP A 165 4.01 6.63 -2.31
N CYS A 166 3.94 5.33 -2.01
CA CYS A 166 3.20 4.82 -0.85
C CYS A 166 3.66 5.45 0.48
N LYS A 167 4.90 5.97 0.58
CA LYS A 167 5.35 6.70 1.78
C LYS A 167 4.52 7.96 2.03
N TRP A 168 4.16 8.68 0.96
CA TRP A 168 3.28 9.83 1.07
C TRP A 168 1.88 9.40 1.54
N ALA A 169 1.32 8.35 0.96
CA ALA A 169 0.01 7.83 1.34
C ALA A 169 -0.03 7.37 2.81
N ASN A 170 1.01 6.68 3.27
CA ASN A 170 1.18 6.30 4.68
C ASN A 170 1.22 7.51 5.62
N LYS A 171 1.93 8.57 5.23
CA LYS A 171 1.98 9.81 6.01
C LYS A 171 0.60 10.48 6.08
N GLN A 172 -0.12 10.58 4.97
CA GLN A 172 -1.46 11.18 4.95
C GLN A 172 -2.44 10.42 5.87
N ALA A 173 -2.42 9.09 5.84
CA ALA A 173 -3.32 8.29 6.67
C ALA A 173 -2.98 8.39 8.18
N ALA A 174 -1.69 8.51 8.52
CA ALA A 174 -1.25 8.79 9.89
C ALA A 174 -1.68 10.20 10.35
N GLU A 175 -1.58 11.21 9.49
CA GLU A 175 -2.08 12.57 9.78
C GLU A 175 -3.60 12.57 10.00
N MET A 176 -4.37 11.84 9.17
CA MET A 176 -5.82 11.67 9.38
C MET A 176 -6.13 11.05 10.74
N THR A 177 -5.38 10.03 11.15
CA THR A 177 -5.52 9.41 12.48
C THR A 177 -5.25 10.41 13.61
N ALA A 178 -4.25 11.27 13.44
CA ALA A 178 -3.95 12.32 14.42
C ALA A 178 -5.06 13.37 14.50
N GLU A 179 -5.66 13.77 13.38
CA GLU A 179 -6.81 14.69 13.38
C GLU A 179 -8.05 14.07 14.04
N LEU A 180 -8.33 12.78 13.82
CA LEU A 180 -9.39 12.06 14.54
C LEU A 180 -9.16 12.05 16.05
N ALA A 181 -7.92 11.82 16.49
CA ALA A 181 -7.59 11.85 17.90
C ALA A 181 -7.83 13.22 18.54
N LYS A 182 -7.59 14.32 17.82
CA LYS A 182 -7.90 15.68 18.30
C LYS A 182 -9.41 15.90 18.43
N ILE A 183 -10.19 15.51 17.42
CA ILE A 183 -11.66 15.63 17.45
C ILE A 183 -12.24 14.86 18.65
N GLY A 184 -11.75 13.63 18.86
CA GLY A 184 -12.19 12.75 19.95
C GLY A 184 -11.89 13.25 21.37
N GLN A 185 -11.03 14.27 21.54
CA GLN A 185 -10.77 14.84 22.87
C GLN A 185 -11.96 15.64 23.40
N CYS A 186 -12.75 16.25 22.51
CA CYS A 186 -13.78 17.20 22.90
C CYS A 186 -15.20 16.81 22.46
N SER A 187 -15.35 15.92 21.49
CA SER A 187 -16.60 15.58 20.80
C SER A 187 -16.57 14.15 20.25
N ASP A 188 -17.71 13.66 19.77
CA ASP A 188 -17.79 12.40 19.05
C ASP A 188 -17.20 12.52 17.63
N VAL A 189 -16.47 11.49 17.22
CA VAL A 189 -15.82 11.42 15.90
C VAL A 189 -16.76 10.95 14.80
N GLY A 190 -17.96 10.47 15.17
CA GLY A 190 -19.01 10.05 14.26
C GLY A 190 -18.53 9.00 13.25
N PRO A 191 -19.02 9.06 11.99
CA PRO A 191 -18.68 8.08 10.96
C PRO A 191 -17.26 8.25 10.39
N LEU A 192 -16.47 9.22 10.88
CA LEU A 192 -15.13 9.45 10.35
C LEU A 192 -14.17 8.31 10.68
N THR A 193 -14.38 7.61 11.80
CA THR A 193 -13.59 6.42 12.16
C THR A 193 -13.78 5.30 11.16
N ASP A 194 -15.01 5.06 10.70
CA ASP A 194 -15.31 4.04 9.68
C ASP A 194 -14.66 4.43 8.35
N LYS A 195 -14.78 5.71 7.94
CA LYS A 195 -14.11 6.21 6.73
C LYS A 195 -12.59 6.08 6.78
N GLN A 196 -11.98 6.30 7.95
CA GLN A 196 -10.54 6.09 8.14
C GLN A 196 -10.16 4.62 7.98
N ALA A 197 -10.93 3.72 8.58
CA ALA A 197 -10.68 2.27 8.49
C ALA A 197 -10.82 1.76 7.05
N GLU A 198 -11.89 2.16 6.35
CA GLU A 198 -12.09 1.84 4.94
C GLU A 198 -10.92 2.35 4.09
N MET A 199 -10.51 3.60 4.30
CA MET A 199 -9.43 4.19 3.51
C MET A 199 -8.07 3.53 3.75
N GLU A 200 -7.75 3.18 5.01
CA GLU A 200 -6.55 2.41 5.32
C GLU A 200 -6.56 1.04 4.65
N GLN A 201 -7.71 0.36 4.63
CA GLN A 201 -7.84 -0.92 3.93
C GLN A 201 -7.60 -0.76 2.42
N GLU A 202 -8.27 0.18 1.76
CA GLU A 202 -8.12 0.38 0.31
C GLU A 202 -6.68 0.74 -0.09
N LYS A 203 -6.04 1.59 0.73
CA LYS A 203 -4.63 1.97 0.55
C LYS A 203 -3.70 0.77 0.79
N ALA A 204 -3.94 -0.04 1.82
CA ALA A 204 -3.16 -1.25 2.09
C ALA A 204 -3.26 -2.26 0.94
N ASP A 205 -4.46 -2.45 0.38
CA ASP A 205 -4.68 -3.33 -0.78
C ASP A 205 -3.89 -2.86 -2.00
N VAL A 206 -3.94 -1.55 -2.30
CA VAL A 206 -3.15 -0.93 -3.38
C VAL A 206 -1.65 -1.11 -3.14
N GLU A 207 -1.17 -0.83 -1.93
CA GLU A 207 0.25 -0.94 -1.59
C GLU A 207 0.76 -2.39 -1.72
N SER A 208 -0.04 -3.36 -1.29
CA SER A 208 0.26 -4.78 -1.46
C SER A 208 0.38 -5.17 -2.93
N ASN A 209 -0.63 -4.81 -3.73
CA ASN A 209 -0.66 -5.11 -5.16
C ASN A 209 0.50 -4.45 -5.93
N LEU A 210 0.85 -3.21 -5.60
CA LEU A 210 2.01 -2.53 -6.20
C LEU A 210 3.32 -3.28 -5.93
N LYS A 211 3.53 -3.71 -4.68
CA LYS A 211 4.74 -4.46 -4.29
C LYS A 211 4.81 -5.83 -4.94
N GLU A 212 3.68 -6.55 -5.00
CA GLU A 212 3.59 -7.85 -5.65
C GLU A 212 3.94 -7.74 -7.14
N VAL A 213 3.31 -6.82 -7.86
CA VAL A 213 3.59 -6.63 -9.29
C VAL A 213 5.02 -6.17 -9.53
N MET A 214 5.57 -5.30 -8.68
CA MET A 214 6.98 -4.89 -8.75
C MET A 214 7.93 -6.09 -8.58
N ALA A 215 7.66 -6.98 -7.63
CA ALA A 215 8.48 -8.17 -7.40
C ALA A 215 8.41 -9.13 -8.61
N LEU A 216 7.21 -9.38 -9.14
CA LEU A 216 7.04 -10.21 -10.34
C LEU A 216 7.75 -9.62 -11.57
N LEU A 217 7.70 -8.29 -11.75
CA LEU A 217 8.44 -7.58 -12.80
C LEU A 217 9.95 -7.73 -12.64
N GLN A 218 10.45 -7.67 -11.40
CA GLN A 218 11.88 -7.84 -11.10
C GLN A 218 12.35 -9.25 -11.46
N GLU A 219 11.64 -10.29 -10.99
CA GLU A 219 11.97 -11.69 -11.30
C GLU A 219 11.93 -11.95 -12.81
N MET A 220 10.88 -11.47 -13.49
CA MET A 220 10.75 -11.61 -14.94
C MET A 220 11.90 -10.93 -15.70
N ALA A 221 12.30 -9.72 -15.30
CA ALA A 221 13.41 -9.02 -15.91
C ALA A 221 14.76 -9.73 -15.71
N GLU A 222 14.98 -10.34 -14.54
CA GLU A 222 16.16 -11.14 -14.24
C GLU A 222 16.22 -12.43 -15.05
N GLU A 223 15.12 -13.18 -15.14
CA GLU A 223 15.04 -14.39 -15.96
C GLU A 223 15.17 -14.08 -17.45
N TRP A 224 14.62 -12.94 -17.90
CA TRP A 224 14.78 -12.48 -19.29
C TRP A 224 16.24 -12.18 -19.60
N GLU A 225 16.93 -11.44 -18.75
CA GLU A 225 18.37 -11.15 -18.91
C GLU A 225 19.21 -12.43 -18.94
N GLN A 226 18.90 -13.41 -18.08
CA GLN A 226 19.55 -14.72 -18.10
C GLN A 226 19.29 -15.46 -19.41
N CYS A 227 18.08 -15.41 -19.95
CA CYS A 227 17.72 -16.04 -21.22
C CYS A 227 18.47 -15.40 -22.41
N GLU A 228 18.55 -14.06 -22.48
CA GLU A 228 19.32 -13.35 -23.50
C GLU A 228 20.82 -13.66 -23.40
N ARG A 229 21.37 -13.73 -22.19
CA ARG A 229 22.77 -14.09 -21.96
C ARG A 229 23.08 -15.50 -22.47
N LYS A 230 22.26 -16.49 -22.10
CA LYS A 230 22.40 -17.87 -22.59
C LYS A 230 22.27 -17.96 -24.11
N SER A 231 21.34 -17.20 -24.69
CA SER A 231 21.16 -17.13 -26.14
C SER A 231 22.43 -16.62 -26.85
N LYS A 232 23.06 -15.57 -26.31
CA LYS A 232 24.35 -15.04 -26.83
C LYS A 232 25.49 -16.04 -26.68
N ASP A 233 25.59 -16.71 -25.54
CA ASP A 233 26.63 -17.72 -25.30
C ASP A 233 26.50 -18.91 -26.27
N VAL A 234 25.27 -19.39 -26.48
CA VAL A 234 24.99 -20.49 -27.42
C VAL A 234 25.25 -20.06 -28.86
N ALA A 235 24.83 -18.85 -29.26
CA ALA A 235 25.13 -18.30 -30.58
C ALA A 235 26.66 -18.28 -30.83
N GLY A 236 27.42 -17.76 -29.87
CA GLY A 236 28.89 -17.73 -29.95
C GLY A 236 29.52 -19.13 -29.96
N TRP A 237 28.94 -20.09 -29.22
CA TRP A 237 29.37 -21.49 -29.25
C TRP A 237 29.12 -22.15 -30.61
N ILE A 238 27.98 -21.90 -31.26
CA ILE A 238 27.67 -22.40 -32.61
C ILE A 238 28.73 -21.89 -33.60
N GLU A 239 29.02 -20.60 -33.59
CA GLU A 239 30.02 -20.01 -34.51
C GLU A 239 31.41 -20.61 -34.30
N LYS A 240 31.88 -20.66 -33.05
CA LYS A 240 33.20 -21.24 -32.72
C LYS A 240 33.29 -22.72 -33.09
N THR A 241 32.21 -23.47 -32.86
CA THR A 241 32.16 -24.89 -33.19
C THR A 241 32.22 -25.08 -34.71
N ARG A 242 31.45 -24.34 -35.50
CA ARG A 242 31.51 -24.38 -36.97
C ARG A 242 32.92 -24.04 -37.48
N GLN A 243 33.49 -22.92 -37.02
CA GLN A 243 34.85 -22.51 -37.39
C GLN A 243 35.91 -23.57 -37.02
N SER A 244 35.75 -24.22 -35.87
CA SER A 244 36.64 -25.31 -35.46
C SER A 244 36.49 -26.51 -36.40
N LEU A 245 35.25 -26.95 -36.67
CA LEU A 245 34.96 -28.08 -37.55
C LEU A 245 35.51 -27.89 -38.96
N ASP A 246 35.45 -26.66 -39.48
CA ASP A 246 35.92 -26.29 -40.81
C ASP A 246 37.44 -26.03 -40.89
N ASN A 247 38.14 -25.96 -39.75
CA ASN A 247 39.57 -25.67 -39.71
C ASN A 247 40.38 -26.75 -40.47
N PRO A 248 41.18 -26.39 -41.49
CA PRO A 248 41.98 -27.35 -42.26
C PRO A 248 42.92 -28.19 -41.39
N GLN A 249 43.35 -27.68 -40.24
CA GLN A 249 44.23 -28.40 -39.33
C GLN A 249 43.53 -29.61 -38.66
N ASN A 250 42.20 -29.61 -38.57
CA ASN A 250 41.46 -30.77 -38.07
C ASN A 250 41.53 -31.96 -39.03
N LYS A 251 41.64 -31.70 -40.34
CA LYS A 251 41.82 -32.76 -41.35
C LYS A 251 43.18 -33.48 -41.26
N LYS A 252 44.16 -32.89 -40.55
CA LYS A 252 45.47 -33.51 -40.32
C LYS A 252 45.51 -34.45 -39.12
N ARG A 253 44.45 -34.49 -38.30
CA ARG A 253 44.34 -35.42 -37.16
C ARG A 253 44.01 -36.83 -37.65
N SER A 254 44.23 -37.86 -36.82
CA SER A 254 43.83 -39.22 -37.18
C SER A 254 42.31 -39.32 -37.35
N LEU A 255 41.84 -40.25 -38.19
CA LEU A 255 40.40 -40.44 -38.41
C LEU A 255 39.64 -40.77 -37.12
N ARG A 256 40.27 -41.52 -36.19
CA ARG A 256 39.70 -41.84 -34.87
C ARG A 256 39.58 -40.59 -33.99
N ASP A 257 40.59 -39.72 -33.98
CA ASP A 257 40.54 -38.45 -33.23
C ASP A 257 39.51 -37.48 -33.81
N GLN A 258 39.38 -37.45 -35.15
CA GLN A 258 38.35 -36.67 -35.83
C GLN A 258 36.97 -37.16 -35.42
N LEU A 259 36.72 -38.48 -35.48
CA LEU A 259 35.44 -39.08 -35.08
C LEU A 259 35.09 -38.77 -33.62
N ALA A 260 36.01 -39.03 -32.68
CA ALA A 260 35.80 -38.75 -31.26
C ALA A 260 35.47 -37.28 -30.99
N ASN A 261 36.09 -36.36 -31.73
CA ASN A 261 35.76 -34.94 -31.64
C ASN A 261 34.35 -34.62 -32.17
N ARG A 262 33.89 -35.27 -33.25
CA ARG A 262 32.52 -35.08 -33.78
C ARG A 262 31.47 -35.65 -32.84
N GLU A 263 31.70 -36.82 -32.25
CA GLU A 263 30.83 -37.41 -31.23
C GLU A 263 30.71 -36.50 -29.99
N LYS A 264 31.83 -35.94 -29.53
CA LYS A 264 31.83 -34.94 -28.45
C LYS A 264 30.99 -33.71 -28.82
N VAL A 265 31.15 -33.17 -30.03
CA VAL A 265 30.35 -32.05 -30.50
C VAL A 265 28.85 -32.39 -30.52
N LEU A 266 28.46 -33.61 -30.89
CA LEU A 266 27.04 -34.03 -30.82
C LEU A 266 26.48 -34.05 -29.40
N ALA A 267 27.26 -34.52 -28.43
CA ALA A 267 26.89 -34.46 -27.02
C ALA A 267 26.73 -33.00 -26.57
N ASP A 268 27.69 -32.13 -26.94
CA ASP A 268 27.66 -30.71 -26.61
C ASP A 268 26.45 -30.00 -27.26
N VAL A 269 26.09 -30.29 -28.52
CA VAL A 269 24.88 -29.74 -29.16
C VAL A 269 23.63 -30.06 -28.34
N SER A 270 23.51 -31.30 -27.86
CA SER A 270 22.37 -31.73 -27.05
C SER A 270 22.30 -30.95 -25.73
N ILE A 271 23.45 -30.71 -25.09
CA ILE A 271 23.55 -29.88 -23.89
C ILE A 271 23.13 -28.43 -24.16
N GLN A 272 23.59 -27.82 -25.27
CA GLN A 272 23.22 -26.44 -25.61
C GLN A 272 21.72 -26.29 -25.89
N LYS A 273 21.11 -27.28 -26.56
CA LYS A 273 19.65 -27.31 -26.78
C LYS A 273 18.88 -27.32 -25.46
N THR A 274 19.24 -28.21 -24.55
CA THR A 274 18.61 -28.29 -23.22
C THR A 274 18.75 -26.97 -22.46
N LYS A 275 19.92 -26.32 -22.51
CA LYS A 275 20.14 -25.02 -21.86
C LYS A 275 19.22 -23.93 -22.38
N LEU A 276 19.01 -23.85 -23.70
CA LEU A 276 18.10 -22.87 -24.31
C LEU A 276 16.64 -23.14 -23.93
N VAL A 277 16.20 -24.39 -24.03
CA VAL A 277 14.83 -24.79 -23.66
C VAL A 277 14.55 -24.45 -22.20
N MET A 278 15.42 -24.88 -21.27
CA MET A 278 15.22 -24.61 -19.84
C MET A 278 15.23 -23.10 -19.51
N ALA A 279 16.05 -22.31 -20.20
CA ALA A 279 16.07 -20.86 -20.00
C ALA A 279 14.78 -20.20 -20.46
N MET A 280 14.26 -20.65 -21.61
CA MET A 280 13.02 -20.16 -22.16
C MET A 280 11.81 -20.56 -21.31
N GLU A 281 11.74 -21.81 -20.86
CA GLU A 281 10.68 -22.31 -19.99
C GLU A 281 10.61 -21.52 -18.67
N LYS A 282 11.78 -21.23 -18.07
CA LYS A 282 11.87 -20.38 -16.87
C LYS A 282 11.34 -18.98 -17.12
N LEU A 283 11.68 -18.35 -18.25
CA LEU A 283 11.14 -17.04 -18.58
C LEU A 283 9.62 -17.10 -18.83
N GLN A 284 9.14 -18.13 -19.53
CA GLN A 284 7.74 -18.29 -19.90
C GLN A 284 6.81 -18.41 -18.70
N VAL A 285 7.25 -18.98 -17.57
CA VAL A 285 6.38 -19.07 -16.39
C VAL A 285 5.99 -17.70 -15.82
N HIS A 286 6.72 -16.63 -16.15
CA HIS A 286 6.41 -15.27 -15.75
C HIS A 286 5.42 -14.55 -16.70
N PHE A 287 5.17 -15.08 -17.90
CA PHE A 287 4.15 -14.55 -18.81
C PHE A 287 2.79 -15.21 -18.52
N ARG A 288 2.06 -14.68 -17.52
CA ARG A 288 0.70 -15.12 -17.13
C ARG A 288 -0.26 -13.95 -17.05
N ASP A 289 -1.57 -14.20 -17.23
CA ASP A 289 -2.79 -13.35 -17.06
C ASP A 289 -2.67 -11.82 -17.23
N ARG A 290 -1.77 -11.15 -16.51
CA ARG A 290 -1.49 -9.71 -16.56
C ARG A 290 -0.31 -9.33 -17.45
N MET A 291 0.60 -10.26 -17.71
CA MET A 291 1.86 -10.10 -18.43
C MET A 291 1.81 -10.88 -19.74
N CYS A 292 1.58 -10.18 -20.84
CA CYS A 292 1.53 -10.77 -22.17
C CYS A 292 2.74 -10.29 -22.98
N ALA A 293 3.56 -11.22 -23.46
CA ALA A 293 4.71 -10.88 -24.28
C ALA A 293 4.58 -11.49 -25.68
N GLU A 294 4.57 -10.64 -26.71
CA GLU A 294 5.01 -11.01 -28.05
C GLU A 294 6.54 -10.93 -28.05
N ALA A 295 7.17 -11.82 -27.29
CA ALA A 295 8.54 -11.62 -26.86
C ALA A 295 9.50 -11.92 -28.02
N GLN A 296 10.24 -10.91 -28.48
CA GLN A 296 11.31 -11.06 -29.49
C GLN A 296 12.31 -12.18 -29.09
N VAL A 297 12.54 -12.34 -27.78
CA VAL A 297 13.38 -13.39 -27.22
C VAL A 297 12.89 -14.81 -27.56
N SER A 298 11.58 -15.02 -27.73
CA SER A 298 11.03 -16.31 -28.17
C SER A 298 11.45 -16.62 -29.59
N HIS A 299 11.33 -15.65 -30.49
CA HIS A 299 11.70 -15.81 -31.88
C HIS A 299 13.21 -16.07 -32.06
N GLU A 300 14.04 -15.33 -31.33
CA GLU A 300 15.49 -15.54 -31.34
C GLU A 300 15.88 -16.91 -30.76
N ASN A 301 15.20 -17.36 -29.71
CA ASN A 301 15.41 -18.70 -29.14
C ASN A 301 15.06 -19.81 -30.14
N GLU A 302 13.92 -19.73 -30.82
CA GLU A 302 13.52 -20.67 -31.88
C GLU A 302 14.51 -20.69 -33.05
N LYS A 303 15.05 -19.52 -33.43
CA LYS A 303 16.07 -19.42 -34.48
C LYS A 303 17.37 -20.10 -34.07
N LEU A 304 17.80 -19.95 -32.81
CA LEU A 304 18.99 -20.64 -32.30
C LEU A 304 18.78 -22.14 -32.19
N GLN A 305 17.60 -22.60 -31.78
CA GLN A 305 17.27 -24.03 -31.78
C GLN A 305 17.39 -24.64 -33.18
N ARG A 306 16.82 -23.99 -34.20
CA ARG A 306 16.97 -24.41 -35.61
C ARG A 306 18.44 -24.50 -36.05
N ARG A 307 19.25 -23.50 -35.69
CA ARG A 307 20.70 -23.52 -36.00
C ARG A 307 21.44 -24.67 -35.32
N LEU A 308 21.03 -25.06 -34.11
CA LEU A 308 21.55 -26.23 -33.41
C LEU A 308 21.08 -27.53 -34.06
N ASP A 309 19.84 -27.61 -34.54
CA ASP A 309 19.33 -28.74 -35.32
C ASP A 309 20.16 -28.96 -36.58
N GLU A 310 20.36 -27.91 -37.37
CA GLU A 310 21.17 -27.94 -38.58
C GLU A 310 22.61 -28.41 -38.31
N LEU A 311 23.23 -27.88 -37.24
CA LEU A 311 24.56 -28.31 -36.82
C LEU A 311 24.57 -29.78 -36.39
N GLN A 312 23.55 -30.23 -35.67
CA GLN A 312 23.44 -31.62 -35.23
C GLN A 312 23.34 -32.57 -36.42
N VAL A 313 22.54 -32.23 -37.43
CA VAL A 313 22.37 -33.04 -38.65
C VAL A 313 23.70 -33.14 -39.39
N ALA A 314 24.37 -32.02 -39.64
CA ALA A 314 25.66 -31.99 -40.33
C ALA A 314 26.73 -32.83 -39.60
N VAL A 315 26.85 -32.67 -38.28
CA VAL A 315 27.85 -33.42 -37.50
C VAL A 315 27.51 -34.92 -37.44
N LYS A 316 26.22 -35.31 -37.44
CA LYS A 316 25.81 -36.73 -37.51
C LYS A 316 26.20 -37.37 -38.85
N GLU A 317 26.02 -36.67 -39.96
CA GLU A 317 26.42 -37.14 -41.28
C GLU A 317 27.94 -37.32 -41.37
N ASP A 318 28.69 -36.37 -40.80
CA ASP A 318 30.13 -36.44 -40.70
C ASP A 318 30.61 -37.61 -39.83
N CYS A 319 29.99 -37.87 -38.67
CA CYS A 319 30.28 -39.04 -37.84
C CYS A 319 30.12 -40.34 -38.63
N ARG A 320 28.98 -40.53 -39.32
CA ARG A 320 28.72 -41.72 -40.14
C ARG A 320 29.78 -41.93 -41.22
N THR A 321 30.21 -40.84 -41.86
CA THR A 321 31.24 -40.88 -42.89
C THR A 321 32.60 -41.26 -42.31
N LEU A 322 32.99 -40.65 -41.18
CA LEU A 322 34.25 -40.95 -40.50
C LEU A 322 34.28 -42.37 -39.93
N GLU A 323 33.18 -42.84 -39.35
CA GLU A 323 33.00 -44.22 -38.90
C GLU A 323 33.28 -45.19 -40.05
N ALA A 324 32.66 -45.00 -41.21
CA ALA A 324 32.89 -45.86 -42.38
C ALA A 324 34.37 -45.85 -42.81
N CYS A 325 35.03 -44.69 -42.84
CA CYS A 325 36.45 -44.56 -43.18
C CYS A 325 37.36 -45.26 -42.16
N VAL A 326 37.08 -45.15 -40.86
CA VAL A 326 37.83 -45.85 -39.80
C VAL A 326 37.67 -47.36 -39.95
N HIS A 327 36.45 -47.86 -40.15
CA HIS A 327 36.20 -49.29 -40.36
C HIS A 327 36.94 -49.84 -41.58
N GLN A 328 36.96 -49.09 -42.69
CA GLN A 328 37.72 -49.48 -43.88
C GLN A 328 39.22 -49.53 -43.59
N MET A 329 39.77 -48.50 -42.92
CA MET A 329 41.18 -48.46 -42.54
C MET A 329 41.57 -49.64 -41.64
N ASP A 330 40.72 -49.98 -40.66
CA ASP A 330 40.94 -51.10 -39.74
C ASP A 330 40.91 -52.44 -40.49
N ALA A 331 39.99 -52.61 -41.44
CA ALA A 331 39.94 -53.79 -42.30
C ALA A 331 41.20 -53.94 -43.17
N TYR A 332 41.70 -52.85 -43.77
CA TYR A 332 42.96 -52.87 -44.53
C TYR A 332 44.18 -53.20 -43.65
N GLN A 333 44.23 -52.64 -42.43
CA GLN A 333 45.28 -52.94 -41.46
C GLN A 333 45.27 -54.42 -41.05
N GLN A 334 44.09 -55.01 -40.82
CA GLN A 334 43.98 -56.43 -40.53
C GLN A 334 44.45 -57.31 -41.70
N VAL A 335 43.99 -57.03 -42.93
CA VAL A 335 44.37 -57.82 -44.12
C VAL A 335 45.88 -57.73 -44.40
N SER A 336 46.49 -56.56 -44.25
CA SER A 336 47.95 -56.39 -44.44
C SER A 336 48.78 -57.09 -43.37
N VAL A 337 48.31 -57.13 -42.12
CA VAL A 337 48.95 -57.91 -41.05
C VAL A 337 48.81 -59.41 -41.31
N PHE A 338 47.64 -59.89 -41.75
CA PHE A 338 47.45 -61.29 -42.16
C PHE A 338 48.36 -61.68 -43.34
N HIS A 339 48.52 -60.78 -44.32
CA HIS A 339 49.44 -61.01 -45.45
C HIS A 339 50.90 -61.06 -44.96
N ASN A 340 51.36 -60.10 -44.14
CA ASN A 340 52.75 -60.10 -43.63
C ASN A 340 53.07 -61.31 -42.73
N VAL A 341 52.12 -61.75 -41.89
CA VAL A 341 52.28 -62.96 -41.06
C VAL A 341 52.29 -64.22 -41.93
N SER A 342 51.46 -64.29 -42.97
CA SER A 342 51.46 -65.40 -43.93
C SER A 342 52.79 -65.50 -44.69
N TRP A 343 53.37 -64.39 -45.14
CA TRP A 343 54.69 -64.37 -45.77
C TRP A 343 55.83 -64.76 -44.80
N ALA A 344 55.81 -64.29 -43.55
CA ALA A 344 56.81 -64.66 -42.54
C ALA A 344 56.75 -66.16 -42.16
N THR A 345 55.56 -66.74 -42.06
CA THR A 345 55.37 -68.17 -41.76
C THR A 345 55.81 -69.06 -42.93
N THR A 346 55.75 -68.55 -44.16
CA THR A 346 56.21 -69.26 -45.37
C THR A 346 57.73 -69.22 -45.51
N TYR A 347 58.40 -68.18 -44.97
CA TYR A 347 59.87 -68.05 -44.99
C TYR A 347 60.60 -68.69 -43.80
N SER A 348 59.93 -69.00 -42.68
CA SER A 348 60.53 -69.75 -41.55
C SER A 348 60.44 -71.28 -41.67
N ASN A 349 59.87 -71.80 -42.77
CA ASN A 349 59.81 -73.24 -43.07
C ASN A 349 60.79 -73.67 -44.19
N TRP A 350 61.86 -72.89 -44.40
CA TRP A 350 63.01 -73.23 -45.25
C TRP A 350 64.30 -73.29 -44.46
#